data_AF-A0A2A5YJT2-F1
#
_entry.id   AF-A0A2A5YJT2-F1
#
_cell.length_a   1.000
_cell.length_b   1.000
_cell.length_c   1.000
_cell.angle_alpha   90.00
_cell.angle_beta   90.00
_cell.angle_gamma   90.00
#
_symmetry.space_group_name_H-M   'P 1'
#
loop_
_entity.id
_entity.type
_entity.pdbx_description
1 polymer ?
#
loop_
_entity_poly.entity_id
_entity_poly.type
_entity_poly.pdbx_seq_one_letter_code
_entity_poly.pdbx_strand_id
1 'polypeptide(L)'
;MTARPDDSDPALAELTRRIGGHVRALRRARGLSRRVLSEISGVSERYLAQLESGNGNVTVGILHRLSLVFGCAVEDLVAGGARPNTEKGHRLALLGVRGGGKTTLGAAISAARGVPFIEMSSQIETVSGMDVGEVISLYGQEGFRRYEEEAIASIIEDHDRVVLAVGGGIVEAAANYDLLLRHFHTIWVKASSAEHIGRVRAQGDERPMAGFAAAEEHLSNMLEQREADFSRADLVISTSGVSADRSVAELQELISNHAIM
;
A
#
# COMPACT_ATOMS: atom_id res chain seq x y z
N MET A 1 -21.31 -45.40 -12.33
CA MET A 1 -20.73 -44.60 -11.22
C MET A 1 -20.58 -43.18 -11.72
N THR A 2 -21.57 -42.35 -11.42
CA THR A 2 -21.60 -40.93 -11.80
C THR A 2 -20.54 -40.19 -10.97
N ALA A 3 -19.61 -39.53 -11.64
CA ALA A 3 -18.62 -38.66 -11.01
C ALA A 3 -19.34 -37.62 -10.13
N ARG A 4 -18.80 -37.34 -8.94
CA ARG A 4 -19.34 -36.29 -8.08
C ARG A 4 -19.17 -34.94 -8.80
N PRO A 5 -20.13 -34.02 -8.69
CA PRO A 5 -20.12 -32.73 -9.39
C PRO A 5 -18.96 -31.79 -9.00
N ASP A 6 -18.11 -32.17 -8.03
CA ASP A 6 -17.02 -31.38 -7.46
C ASP A 6 -15.65 -31.58 -8.16
N ASP A 7 -15.45 -32.68 -8.90
CA ASP A 7 -14.11 -33.02 -9.43
C ASP A 7 -13.73 -32.23 -10.70
N SER A 8 -14.60 -31.35 -11.20
CA SER A 8 -14.40 -30.61 -12.44
C SER A 8 -14.68 -29.10 -12.33
N ASP A 9 -14.62 -28.52 -11.13
CA ASP A 9 -14.69 -27.07 -10.94
C ASP A 9 -13.28 -26.47 -10.75
N PRO A 10 -12.69 -25.85 -11.79
CA PRO A 10 -11.36 -25.24 -11.71
C PRO A 10 -11.31 -24.09 -10.70
N ALA A 11 -12.44 -23.39 -10.46
CA ALA A 11 -12.50 -22.28 -9.52
C ALA A 11 -12.43 -22.79 -8.07
N LEU A 12 -13.11 -23.89 -7.77
CA LEU A 12 -13.03 -24.54 -6.45
C LEU A 12 -11.63 -25.12 -6.19
N ALA A 13 -10.99 -25.69 -7.20
CA ALA A 13 -9.62 -26.20 -7.10
C ALA A 13 -8.59 -25.06 -6.89
N GLU A 14 -8.77 -23.92 -7.54
CA GLU A 14 -7.98 -22.71 -7.29
C GLU A 14 -8.19 -22.17 -5.87
N LEU A 15 -9.45 -22.07 -5.42
CA LEU A 15 -9.79 -21.62 -4.07
C LEU A 15 -9.15 -22.50 -2.99
N THR A 16 -9.19 -23.81 -3.18
CA THR A 16 -8.59 -24.78 -2.25
C THR A 16 -7.06 -24.64 -2.20
N ARG A 17 -6.41 -24.45 -3.35
CA ARG A 17 -4.95 -24.17 -3.41
C ARG A 17 -4.58 -22.88 -2.70
N ARG A 18 -5.38 -21.82 -2.87
CA ARG A 18 -5.20 -20.53 -2.18
C ARG A 18 -5.31 -20.69 -0.66
N ILE A 19 -6.40 -21.26 -0.15
CA ILE A 19 -6.58 -21.53 1.29
C ILE A 19 -5.38 -22.29 1.86
N GLY A 20 -4.95 -23.35 1.18
CA GLY A 20 -3.78 -24.14 1.56
C GLY A 20 -2.49 -23.34 1.66
N GLY A 21 -2.24 -22.48 0.68
CA GLY A 21 -1.10 -21.56 0.66
C GLY A 21 -1.08 -20.64 1.87
N HIS A 22 -2.22 -20.08 2.26
CA HIS A 22 -2.32 -19.12 3.36
C HIS A 22 -2.14 -19.77 4.73
N VAL A 23 -2.78 -20.92 4.95
CA VAL A 23 -2.59 -21.70 6.19
C VAL A 23 -1.11 -22.04 6.36
N ARG A 24 -0.42 -22.44 5.28
CA ARG A 24 1.02 -22.71 5.29
C ARG A 24 1.84 -21.46 5.63
N ALA A 25 1.51 -20.31 5.04
CA ALA A 25 2.22 -19.06 5.27
C ALA A 25 2.07 -18.58 6.72
N LEU A 26 0.84 -18.51 7.24
CA LEU A 26 0.54 -18.12 8.62
C LEU A 26 1.20 -19.04 9.65
N ARG A 27 1.18 -20.36 9.37
CA ARG A 27 1.85 -21.33 10.24
C ARG A 27 3.36 -21.08 10.29
N ARG A 28 4.01 -20.84 9.13
CA ARG A 28 5.45 -20.54 9.06
C ARG A 28 5.81 -19.22 9.73
N ALA A 29 5.02 -18.17 9.51
CA ALA A 29 5.23 -16.86 10.12
C ALA A 29 5.21 -16.91 11.65
N ARG A 30 4.41 -17.82 12.23
CA ARG A 30 4.34 -18.07 13.67
C ARG A 30 5.33 -19.11 14.19
N GLY A 31 6.24 -19.61 13.35
CA GLY A 31 7.21 -20.64 13.72
C GLY A 31 6.58 -21.99 14.10
N LEU A 32 5.33 -22.25 13.72
CA LEU A 32 4.59 -23.45 14.11
C LEU A 32 4.96 -24.63 13.19
N SER A 33 5.24 -25.78 13.77
CA SER A 33 5.27 -27.04 13.01
C SER A 33 3.83 -27.49 12.69
N ARG A 34 3.64 -28.36 11.69
CA ARG A 34 2.30 -28.90 11.40
C ARG A 34 1.75 -29.71 12.56
N ARG A 35 2.60 -30.48 13.24
CA ARG A 35 2.27 -31.19 14.47
C ARG A 35 1.76 -30.25 15.57
N VAL A 36 2.46 -29.14 15.82
CA VAL A 36 2.01 -28.16 16.83
C VAL A 36 0.68 -27.54 16.42
N LEU A 37 0.51 -27.17 15.14
CA LEU A 37 -0.77 -26.66 14.63
C LEU A 37 -1.89 -27.70 14.78
N SER A 38 -1.59 -28.98 14.59
CA SER A 38 -2.54 -30.08 14.75
C SER A 38 -3.04 -30.20 16.19
N GLU A 39 -2.11 -30.17 17.15
CA GLU A 39 -2.40 -30.25 18.58
C GLU A 39 -3.29 -29.08 19.05
N ILE A 40 -3.02 -27.86 18.60
CA ILE A 40 -3.79 -26.67 19.03
C ILE A 40 -5.10 -26.44 18.26
N SER A 41 -5.22 -26.87 17.00
CA SER A 41 -6.42 -26.66 16.18
C SER A 41 -7.42 -27.83 16.21
N GLY A 42 -6.99 -28.99 16.73
CA GLY A 42 -7.76 -30.24 16.65
C GLY A 42 -7.92 -30.78 15.23
N VAL A 43 -7.16 -30.26 14.25
CA VAL A 43 -7.15 -30.74 12.86
C VAL A 43 -5.99 -31.72 12.71
N SER A 44 -6.21 -32.91 12.16
CA SER A 44 -5.13 -33.90 12.02
C SER A 44 -3.96 -33.38 11.18
N GLU A 45 -2.73 -33.73 11.56
CA GLU A 45 -1.51 -33.34 10.83
C GLU A 45 -1.53 -33.79 9.37
N ARG A 46 -2.07 -34.98 9.09
CA ARG A 46 -2.27 -35.50 7.74
C ARG A 46 -3.19 -34.59 6.92
N TYR A 47 -4.30 -34.14 7.51
CA TYR A 47 -5.23 -33.24 6.83
C TYR A 47 -4.62 -31.85 6.62
N LEU A 48 -3.86 -31.32 7.59
CA LEU A 48 -3.12 -30.07 7.42
C LEU A 48 -2.10 -30.17 6.28
N ALA A 49 -1.41 -31.30 6.13
CA ALA A 49 -0.50 -31.52 5.00
C ALA A 49 -1.26 -31.54 3.66
N GLN A 50 -2.43 -32.20 3.61
CA GLN A 50 -3.31 -32.21 2.43
C GLN A 50 -3.78 -30.79 2.07
N LEU A 51 -4.31 -30.08 3.06
CA LEU A 51 -4.76 -28.70 2.96
C LEU A 51 -3.65 -27.79 2.42
N GLU A 52 -2.48 -27.79 3.02
CA GLU A 52 -1.34 -26.95 2.60
C GLU A 52 -0.79 -27.29 1.21
N SER A 53 -1.05 -28.50 0.72
CA SER A 53 -0.73 -28.91 -0.66
C SER A 53 -1.80 -28.52 -1.67
N GLY A 54 -2.91 -27.91 -1.22
CA GLY A 54 -4.05 -27.54 -2.06
C GLY A 54 -4.91 -28.74 -2.47
N ASN A 55 -4.73 -29.89 -1.82
CA ASN A 55 -5.45 -31.11 -2.12
C ASN A 55 -6.39 -31.44 -0.97
N GLY A 56 -7.65 -31.02 -1.02
CA GLY A 56 -8.65 -31.46 -0.06
C GLY A 56 -9.78 -30.45 0.15
N ASN A 57 -11.02 -30.96 0.22
CA ASN A 57 -12.18 -30.12 0.48
C ASN A 57 -12.17 -29.63 1.94
N VAL A 58 -12.18 -28.31 2.12
CA VAL A 58 -12.12 -27.64 3.42
C VAL A 58 -13.51 -27.32 3.91
N THR A 59 -13.86 -27.84 5.09
CA THR A 59 -15.12 -27.48 5.73
C THR A 59 -15.01 -26.13 6.44
N VAL A 60 -16.11 -25.38 6.48
CA VAL A 60 -16.19 -24.10 7.22
C VAL A 60 -15.81 -24.26 8.69
N GLY A 61 -16.14 -25.39 9.31
CA GLY A 61 -15.77 -25.69 10.69
C GLY A 61 -14.25 -25.83 10.90
N ILE A 62 -13.51 -26.33 9.92
CA ILE A 62 -12.03 -26.37 9.98
C ILE A 62 -11.45 -24.97 9.81
N LEU A 63 -11.98 -24.18 8.88
CA LEU A 63 -11.56 -22.79 8.69
C LEU A 63 -11.73 -21.98 9.98
N HIS A 64 -12.88 -22.11 10.64
CA HIS A 64 -13.14 -21.41 11.89
C HIS A 64 -12.15 -21.78 13.00
N ARG A 65 -11.83 -23.07 13.17
CA ARG A 65 -10.83 -23.49 14.17
C ARG A 65 -9.43 -22.95 13.87
N LEU A 66 -9.04 -22.97 12.60
CA LEU A 66 -7.76 -22.41 12.19
C LEU A 66 -7.72 -20.90 12.37
N SER A 67 -8.83 -20.19 12.11
CA SER A 67 -8.90 -18.74 12.24
C SER A 67 -8.74 -18.31 13.70
N LEU A 68 -9.32 -19.06 14.65
CA LEU A 68 -9.12 -18.86 16.08
C LEU A 68 -7.65 -19.06 16.49
N VAL A 69 -7.01 -20.14 16.03
CA VAL A 69 -5.58 -20.39 16.32
C VAL A 69 -4.69 -19.29 15.74
N PHE A 70 -5.04 -18.79 14.56
CA PHE A 70 -4.31 -17.73 13.89
C PHE A 70 -4.75 -16.31 14.28
N GLY A 71 -5.70 -16.15 15.21
CA GLY A 71 -6.21 -14.84 15.61
C GLY A 71 -6.64 -13.96 14.42
N CYS A 72 -7.25 -14.56 13.39
CA CYS A 72 -7.71 -13.88 12.19
C CYS A 72 -9.16 -14.26 11.87
N ALA A 73 -9.79 -13.55 10.94
CA ALA A 73 -11.12 -13.88 10.46
C ALA A 73 -11.06 -15.10 9.50
N VAL A 74 -12.20 -15.76 9.29
CA VAL A 74 -12.27 -16.93 8.37
C VAL A 74 -12.00 -16.49 6.93
N GLU A 75 -12.44 -15.29 6.59
CA GLU A 75 -12.23 -14.62 5.31
C GLU A 75 -10.75 -14.45 5.01
N ASP A 76 -9.90 -14.23 6.03
CA ASP A 76 -8.45 -14.05 5.85
C ASP A 76 -7.76 -15.34 5.42
N LEU A 77 -8.33 -16.50 5.79
CA LEU A 77 -7.83 -17.81 5.37
C LEU A 77 -8.27 -18.13 3.94
N VAL A 78 -9.48 -17.70 3.57
CA VAL A 78 -10.06 -17.93 2.24
C VAL A 78 -9.48 -16.99 1.19
N ALA A 79 -9.42 -15.70 1.49
CA ALA A 79 -8.88 -14.67 0.61
C ALA A 79 -7.35 -14.72 0.55
N GLY A 80 -6.71 -15.06 1.67
CA GLY A 80 -5.28 -14.90 1.92
C GLY A 80 -4.95 -13.51 2.34
N GLY A 81 -4.24 -13.34 3.45
CA GLY A 81 -3.59 -12.06 3.72
C GLY A 81 -2.72 -11.72 2.49
N ALA A 82 -2.97 -10.70 1.69
CA ALA A 82 -3.82 -9.54 1.85
C ALA A 82 -5.33 -9.76 1.58
N ARG A 83 -6.18 -9.43 2.56
CA ARG A 83 -7.33 -8.64 2.14
C ARG A 83 -6.71 -7.49 1.31
N PRO A 84 -7.13 -7.15 0.08
CA PRO A 84 -7.16 -5.73 -0.22
C PRO A 84 -7.88 -5.16 0.99
N ASN A 85 -7.19 -4.42 1.86
CA ASN A 85 -7.82 -3.99 3.11
C ASN A 85 -9.17 -3.44 2.63
N THR A 86 -10.28 -4.05 3.05
CA THR A 86 -11.57 -3.69 2.46
C THR A 86 -11.90 -2.24 2.83
N GLU A 87 -11.18 -1.69 3.82
CA GLU A 87 -11.10 -0.26 4.12
C GLU A 87 -10.20 0.53 3.13
N LYS A 88 -9.09 -0.06 2.63
CA LYS A 88 -8.22 0.55 1.59
C LYS A 88 -8.87 0.60 0.21
N GLY A 89 -9.70 -0.38 -0.15
CA GLY A 89 -10.25 -0.47 -1.50
C GLY A 89 -9.14 -0.57 -2.57
N HIS A 90 -9.43 -0.19 -3.81
CA HIS A 90 -8.46 -0.21 -4.91
C HIS A 90 -7.74 1.14 -5.06
N ARG A 91 -7.39 1.75 -3.93
CA ARG A 91 -6.76 3.08 -3.86
C ARG A 91 -5.27 2.96 -3.54
N LEU A 92 -4.43 3.58 -4.36
CA LEU A 92 -2.99 3.61 -4.20
C LEU A 92 -2.55 5.03 -3.83
N ALA A 93 -1.73 5.19 -2.79
CA ALA A 93 -1.08 6.45 -2.45
C ALA A 93 0.45 6.34 -2.59
N LEU A 94 1.03 7.21 -3.41
CA LEU A 94 2.47 7.38 -3.55
C LEU A 94 2.95 8.46 -2.58
N LEU A 95 3.82 8.08 -1.65
CA LEU A 95 4.37 8.93 -0.61
C LEU A 95 5.80 9.34 -0.92
N GLY A 96 6.20 10.52 -0.45
CA GLY A 96 7.60 10.95 -0.47
C GLY A 96 7.76 12.44 -0.74
N VAL A 97 8.99 12.90 -0.65
CA VAL A 97 9.31 14.33 -0.84
C VAL A 97 9.25 14.75 -2.31
N ARG A 98 9.19 16.07 -2.56
CA ARG A 98 9.16 16.63 -3.92
C ARG A 98 10.38 16.18 -4.72
N GLY A 99 10.23 15.99 -6.04
CA GLY A 99 11.30 15.42 -6.88
C GLY A 99 11.46 13.90 -6.78
N GLY A 100 10.69 13.20 -5.94
CA GLY A 100 10.75 11.73 -5.85
C GLY A 100 10.21 10.97 -7.06
N GLY A 101 9.59 11.64 -8.03
CA GLY A 101 9.01 11.00 -9.23
C GLY A 101 7.55 10.53 -9.07
N LYS A 102 6.88 10.88 -7.96
CA LYS A 102 5.49 10.50 -7.68
C LYS A 102 4.50 10.86 -8.80
N THR A 103 4.57 12.08 -9.33
CA THR A 103 3.68 12.54 -10.41
C THR A 103 3.91 11.74 -11.70
N THR A 104 5.17 11.47 -12.05
CA THR A 104 5.53 10.65 -13.22
C THR A 104 5.06 9.21 -13.07
N LEU A 105 5.35 8.59 -11.93
CA LEU A 105 4.92 7.23 -11.62
C LEU A 105 3.40 7.13 -11.56
N GLY A 106 2.74 8.06 -10.87
CA GLY A 106 1.29 8.06 -10.69
C GLY A 106 0.53 8.21 -12.00
N ALA A 107 0.95 9.15 -12.86
CA ALA A 107 0.38 9.32 -14.19
C ALA A 107 0.55 8.06 -15.06
N ALA A 108 1.72 7.41 -15.01
CA ALA A 108 1.98 6.18 -15.75
C ALA A 108 1.11 5.00 -15.26
N ILE A 109 0.95 4.83 -13.96
CA ILE A 109 0.06 3.79 -13.40
C ILE A 109 -1.40 4.08 -13.74
N SER A 110 -1.83 5.33 -13.63
CA SER A 110 -3.17 5.77 -14.01
C SER A 110 -3.49 5.43 -15.47
N ALA A 111 -2.60 5.78 -16.40
CA ALA A 111 -2.76 5.46 -17.82
C ALA A 111 -2.79 3.94 -18.07
N ALA A 112 -1.93 3.17 -17.40
CA ALA A 112 -1.85 1.73 -17.58
C ALA A 112 -3.06 0.96 -17.01
N ARG A 113 -3.66 1.46 -15.91
CA ARG A 113 -4.75 0.79 -15.18
C ARG A 113 -6.14 1.38 -15.47
N GLY A 114 -6.20 2.51 -16.17
CA GLY A 114 -7.45 3.22 -16.49
C GLY A 114 -8.16 3.76 -15.24
N VAL A 115 -7.40 4.28 -14.28
CA VAL A 115 -7.92 4.85 -13.02
C VAL A 115 -7.50 6.31 -12.87
N PRO A 116 -8.25 7.16 -12.15
CA PRO A 116 -7.88 8.56 -11.95
C PRO A 116 -6.53 8.72 -11.24
N PHE A 117 -5.79 9.77 -11.62
CA PHE A 117 -4.62 10.25 -10.89
C PHE A 117 -4.94 11.60 -10.26
N ILE A 118 -4.71 11.73 -8.95
CA ILE A 118 -4.98 12.94 -8.17
C ILE A 118 -3.71 13.33 -7.40
N GLU A 119 -3.36 14.61 -7.39
CA GLU A 119 -2.37 15.14 -6.47
C GLU A 119 -3.06 15.69 -5.22
N MET A 120 -2.53 15.41 -4.04
CA MET A 120 -3.12 15.87 -2.78
C MET A 120 -3.27 17.39 -2.75
N SER A 121 -2.32 18.14 -3.31
CA SER A 121 -2.41 19.61 -3.41
C SER A 121 -3.63 20.06 -4.21
N SER A 122 -3.90 19.45 -5.36
CA SER A 122 -5.08 19.84 -6.16
C SER A 122 -6.38 19.46 -5.48
N GLN A 123 -6.41 18.36 -4.71
CA GLN A 123 -7.61 18.02 -3.94
C GLN A 123 -7.83 19.01 -2.79
N ILE A 124 -6.77 19.42 -2.08
CA ILE A 124 -6.84 20.46 -1.05
C ILE A 124 -7.39 21.77 -1.63
N GLU A 125 -6.93 22.16 -2.82
CA GLU A 125 -7.43 23.36 -3.51
C GLU A 125 -8.91 23.23 -3.88
N THR A 126 -9.33 22.04 -4.31
CA THR A 126 -10.72 21.74 -4.65
C THR A 126 -11.63 21.85 -3.43
N VAL A 127 -11.27 21.23 -2.29
CA VAL A 127 -12.12 21.24 -1.08
C VAL A 127 -12.10 22.59 -0.37
N SER A 128 -10.96 23.29 -0.38
CA SER A 128 -10.82 24.59 0.29
C SER A 128 -11.32 25.77 -0.56
N GLY A 129 -11.36 25.63 -1.88
CA GLY A 129 -11.65 26.71 -2.82
C GLY A 129 -10.55 27.77 -2.91
N MET A 130 -9.35 27.47 -2.41
CA MET A 130 -8.19 28.38 -2.31
C MET A 130 -6.92 27.66 -2.76
N ASP A 131 -5.93 28.39 -3.26
CA ASP A 131 -4.62 27.79 -3.56
C ASP A 131 -3.95 27.29 -2.25
N VAL A 132 -3.15 26.21 -2.31
CA VAL A 132 -2.46 25.69 -1.10
C VAL A 132 -1.64 26.76 -0.38
N GLY A 133 -1.04 27.68 -1.14
CA GLY A 133 -0.29 28.80 -0.60
C GLY A 133 -1.16 29.75 0.23
N GLU A 134 -2.38 30.02 -0.23
CA GLU A 134 -3.36 30.87 0.47
C GLU A 134 -3.88 30.17 1.72
N VAL A 135 -4.17 28.86 1.65
CA VAL A 135 -4.57 28.06 2.80
C VAL A 135 -3.54 28.18 3.93
N ILE A 136 -2.26 27.97 3.61
CA ILE A 136 -1.18 28.09 4.59
C ILE A 136 -1.02 29.52 5.08
N SER A 137 -1.14 30.52 4.19
CA SER A 137 -0.96 31.92 4.57
C SER A 137 -2.07 32.44 5.48
N LEU A 138 -3.31 31.99 5.29
CA LEU A 138 -4.48 32.47 6.04
C LEU A 138 -4.75 31.64 7.30
N TYR A 139 -4.58 30.31 7.22
CA TYR A 139 -4.97 29.39 8.30
C TYR A 139 -3.79 28.66 8.93
N GLY A 140 -2.57 28.93 8.46
CA GLY A 140 -1.35 28.31 8.98
C GLY A 140 -1.26 26.81 8.67
N GLN A 141 -0.28 26.17 9.31
CA GLN A 141 -0.05 24.72 9.15
C GLN A 141 -1.22 23.90 9.69
N GLU A 142 -1.84 24.31 10.80
CA GLU A 142 -2.96 23.58 11.39
C GLU A 142 -4.18 23.57 10.45
N GLY A 143 -4.51 24.72 9.84
CA GLY A 143 -5.57 24.80 8.84
C GLY A 143 -5.26 23.93 7.61
N PHE A 144 -4.02 23.96 7.14
CA PHE A 144 -3.58 23.06 6.06
C PHE A 144 -3.79 21.59 6.43
N ARG A 145 -3.48 21.16 7.66
CA ARG A 145 -3.72 19.77 8.10
C ARG A 145 -5.20 19.40 8.13
N ARG A 146 -6.10 20.33 8.47
CA ARG A 146 -7.55 20.08 8.43
C ARG A 146 -8.04 19.89 7.00
N TYR A 147 -7.61 20.73 6.05
CA TYR A 147 -7.97 20.55 4.65
C TYR A 147 -7.30 19.32 4.02
N GLU A 148 -6.10 18.92 4.48
CA GLU A 148 -5.47 17.66 4.08
C GLU A 148 -6.30 16.45 4.55
N GLU A 149 -6.84 16.48 5.76
CA GLU A 149 -7.76 15.44 6.26
C GLU A 149 -9.06 15.39 5.45
N GLU A 150 -9.68 16.55 5.19
CA GLU A 150 -10.90 16.66 4.39
C GLU A 150 -10.70 16.20 2.94
N ALA A 151 -9.55 16.53 2.34
CA ALA A 151 -9.18 16.05 1.01
C ALA A 151 -9.02 14.52 0.97
N ILE A 152 -8.38 13.92 1.99
CA ILE A 152 -8.29 12.45 2.11
C ILE A 152 -9.69 11.84 2.21
N ALA A 153 -10.55 12.40 3.07
CA ALA A 153 -11.91 11.90 3.28
C ALA A 153 -12.76 11.97 2.01
N SER A 154 -12.74 13.10 1.29
CA SER A 154 -13.45 13.25 0.01
C SER A 154 -12.96 12.24 -1.03
N ILE A 155 -11.64 12.02 -1.17
CA ILE A 155 -11.13 11.01 -2.12
C ILE A 155 -11.63 9.60 -1.76
N ILE A 156 -11.69 9.27 -0.47
CA ILE A 156 -12.19 7.97 -0.01
C ILE A 156 -13.68 7.79 -0.33
N GLU A 157 -14.47 8.85 -0.21
CA GLU A 157 -15.90 8.84 -0.52
C GLU A 157 -16.17 8.78 -2.03
N ASP A 158 -15.43 9.56 -2.82
CA ASP A 158 -15.71 9.76 -4.24
C ASP A 158 -15.06 8.69 -5.15
N HIS A 159 -14.03 7.99 -4.67
CA HIS A 159 -13.23 7.08 -5.51
C HIS A 159 -13.00 5.70 -4.89
N ASP A 160 -13.60 4.67 -5.51
CA ASP A 160 -13.28 3.26 -5.21
C ASP A 160 -11.90 2.84 -5.74
N ARG A 161 -11.45 3.46 -6.84
CA ARG A 161 -10.14 3.22 -7.48
C ARG A 161 -9.48 4.54 -7.83
N VAL A 162 -8.26 4.78 -7.35
CA VAL A 162 -7.51 6.03 -7.60
C VAL A 162 -6.02 5.84 -7.34
N VAL A 163 -5.18 6.60 -8.04
CA VAL A 163 -3.77 6.80 -7.70
C VAL A 163 -3.62 8.22 -7.15
N LEU A 164 -3.13 8.33 -5.92
CA LEU A 164 -2.97 9.58 -5.20
C LEU A 164 -1.48 9.88 -4.98
N ALA A 165 -1.00 11.05 -5.39
CA ALA A 165 0.33 11.53 -5.00
C ALA A 165 0.24 12.41 -3.76
N VAL A 166 0.95 12.04 -2.69
CA VAL A 166 0.93 12.75 -1.42
C VAL A 166 2.30 13.37 -1.12
N GLY A 167 2.28 14.63 -0.68
CA GLY A 167 3.48 15.36 -0.28
C GLY A 167 4.12 14.78 0.97
N GLY A 168 5.44 14.96 1.12
CA GLY A 168 6.19 14.42 2.26
C GLY A 168 5.83 15.04 3.62
N GLY A 169 5.03 16.10 3.65
CA GLY A 169 4.53 16.69 4.89
C GLY A 169 3.49 15.83 5.61
N ILE A 170 2.87 14.83 4.94
CA ILE A 170 1.80 14.01 5.51
C ILE A 170 2.22 13.31 6.81
N VAL A 171 3.48 12.89 6.91
CA VAL A 171 4.00 12.16 8.07
C VAL A 171 4.06 13.00 9.35
N GLU A 172 4.02 14.33 9.23
CA GLU A 172 4.02 15.24 10.38
C GLU A 172 2.66 15.28 11.10
N ALA A 173 1.58 14.90 10.41
CA ALA A 173 0.23 14.85 10.96
C ALA A 173 -0.18 13.39 11.16
N ALA A 174 0.11 12.85 12.36
CA ALA A 174 -0.11 11.43 12.66
C ALA A 174 -1.54 10.96 12.35
N ALA A 175 -2.57 11.76 12.67
CA ALA A 175 -3.97 11.42 12.38
C ALA A 175 -4.25 11.30 10.87
N ASN A 176 -3.77 12.25 10.06
CA ASN A 176 -3.94 12.24 8.61
C ASN A 176 -3.19 11.08 7.98
N TYR A 177 -1.97 10.82 8.46
CA TYR A 177 -1.18 9.70 7.96
C TYR A 177 -1.81 8.36 8.34
N ASP A 178 -2.35 8.21 9.55
CA ASP A 178 -3.10 7.03 9.98
C ASP A 178 -4.36 6.82 9.15
N LEU A 179 -5.08 7.89 8.80
CA LEU A 179 -6.23 7.83 7.89
C LEU A 179 -5.79 7.31 6.51
N LEU A 180 -4.72 7.87 5.96
CA LEU A 180 -4.18 7.44 4.67
C LEU A 180 -3.72 5.97 4.70
N LEU A 181 -2.97 5.55 5.72
CA LEU A 181 -2.49 4.18 5.88
C LEU A 181 -3.64 3.18 6.05
N ARG A 182 -4.77 3.58 6.63
CA ARG A 182 -5.96 2.74 6.75
C ARG A 182 -6.73 2.60 5.44
N HIS A 183 -6.76 3.64 4.61
CA HIS A 183 -7.63 3.71 3.43
C HIS A 183 -6.93 3.68 2.07
N PHE A 184 -5.61 3.61 2.02
CA PHE A 184 -4.84 3.44 0.79
C PHE A 184 -3.79 2.35 0.94
N HIS A 185 -3.53 1.64 -0.15
CA HIS A 185 -2.27 0.95 -0.33
C HIS A 185 -1.17 2.01 -0.47
N THR A 186 -0.18 2.02 0.41
CA THR A 186 0.82 3.09 0.45
C THR A 186 2.18 2.62 -0.03
N ILE A 187 2.78 3.39 -0.95
CA ILE A 187 4.12 3.12 -1.48
C ILE A 187 4.99 4.33 -1.23
N TRP A 188 6.04 4.17 -0.44
CA TRP A 188 7.06 5.19 -0.29
C TRP A 188 8.01 5.18 -1.48
N VAL A 189 8.03 6.29 -2.22
CA VAL A 189 8.94 6.53 -3.34
C VAL A 189 10.19 7.25 -2.83
N LYS A 190 11.28 6.49 -2.69
CA LYS A 190 12.61 6.98 -2.33
C LYS A 190 13.35 7.52 -3.56
N ALA A 191 14.11 8.59 -3.40
CA ALA A 191 15.19 8.98 -4.29
C ALA A 191 16.36 9.49 -3.44
N SER A 192 17.56 9.59 -4.01
CA SER A 192 18.68 10.21 -3.31
C SER A 192 18.43 11.72 -3.15
N SER A 193 18.98 12.31 -2.10
CA SER A 193 18.92 13.77 -1.86
C SER A 193 19.38 14.57 -3.09
N ALA A 194 20.49 14.14 -3.71
CA ALA A 194 21.03 14.72 -4.93
C ALA A 194 20.03 14.68 -6.12
N GLU A 195 19.33 13.57 -6.32
CA GLU A 195 18.34 13.45 -7.39
C GLU A 195 17.06 14.24 -7.11
N HIS A 196 16.60 14.29 -5.85
CA HIS A 196 15.49 15.14 -5.45
C HIS A 196 15.75 16.60 -5.85
N ILE A 197 16.93 17.13 -5.49
CA ILE A 197 17.30 18.51 -5.82
C ILE A 197 17.47 18.70 -7.32
N GLY A 198 18.14 17.76 -8.01
CA GLY A 198 18.33 17.82 -9.46
C GLY A 198 17.00 17.91 -10.22
N ARG A 199 16.02 17.08 -9.84
CA ARG A 199 14.69 17.05 -10.46
C ARG A 199 13.87 18.30 -10.12
N VAL A 200 13.93 18.79 -8.89
CA VAL A 200 13.24 20.03 -8.47
C VAL A 200 13.77 21.25 -9.25
N ARG A 201 15.09 21.33 -9.47
CA ARG A 201 15.71 22.38 -10.29
C ARG A 201 15.26 22.32 -11.74
N ALA A 202 15.21 21.13 -12.34
CA ALA A 202 14.73 20.96 -13.71
C ALA A 202 13.27 21.40 -13.89
N GLN A 203 12.48 21.43 -12.82
CA GLN A 203 11.10 21.91 -12.80
C GLN A 203 10.96 23.42 -12.55
N GLY A 204 12.06 24.17 -12.50
CA GLY A 204 12.04 25.64 -12.35
C GLY A 204 11.74 26.14 -10.93
N ASP A 205 11.81 25.26 -9.92
CA ASP A 205 11.63 25.65 -8.52
C ASP A 205 12.97 26.10 -7.95
N GLU A 206 13.07 27.40 -7.65
CA GLU A 206 14.32 28.04 -7.23
C GLU A 206 14.60 27.94 -5.72
N ARG A 207 13.67 27.39 -4.92
CA ARG A 207 13.89 27.20 -3.47
C ARG A 207 15.20 26.48 -3.12
N PRO A 208 15.74 25.53 -3.92
CA PRO A 208 17.05 24.91 -3.71
C PRO A 208 18.27 25.71 -4.23
N MET A 209 18.09 26.96 -4.70
CA MET A 209 19.19 27.75 -5.29
C MET A 209 20.04 28.48 -4.24
N ALA A 210 19.52 28.72 -3.03
CA ALA A 210 20.28 29.32 -1.93
C ALA A 210 21.14 28.25 -1.21
N GLY A 211 22.27 27.87 -1.82
CA GLY A 211 23.27 26.97 -1.20
C GLY A 211 22.97 25.49 -1.41
N PHE A 212 23.40 24.94 -2.55
CA PHE A 212 23.15 23.55 -2.96
C PHE A 212 23.59 22.51 -1.93
N ALA A 213 24.81 22.62 -1.39
CA ALA A 213 25.33 21.68 -0.39
C ALA A 213 24.53 21.74 0.92
N ALA A 214 24.16 22.95 1.36
CA ALA A 214 23.32 23.14 2.56
C ALA A 214 21.89 22.62 2.34
N ALA A 215 21.33 22.78 1.14
CA ALA A 215 20.02 22.25 0.78
C ALA A 215 20.02 20.72 0.71
N GLU A 216 21.08 20.12 0.18
CA GLU A 216 21.27 18.67 0.13
C GLU A 216 21.42 18.06 1.52
N GLU A 217 22.28 18.64 2.35
CA GLU A 217 22.47 18.23 3.74
C GLU A 217 21.17 18.38 4.55
N HIS A 218 20.47 19.51 4.40
CA HIS A 218 19.18 19.73 5.07
C HIS A 218 18.12 18.70 4.64
N LEU A 219 18.04 18.40 3.35
CA LEU A 219 17.11 17.38 2.84
C LEU A 219 17.49 15.98 3.35
N SER A 220 18.77 15.64 3.38
CA SER A 220 19.25 14.37 3.92
C SER A 220 18.86 14.22 5.39
N ASN A 221 19.16 15.24 6.21
CA ASN A 221 18.81 15.25 7.62
C ASN A 221 17.29 15.13 7.85
N MET A 222 16.48 15.82 7.05
CA MET A 222 15.02 15.73 7.13
C MET A 222 14.50 14.34 6.75
N LEU A 223 15.07 13.71 5.71
CA LEU A 223 14.70 12.36 5.31
C LEU A 223 15.09 11.33 6.37
N GLU A 224 16.28 11.45 6.97
CA GLU A 224 16.74 10.59 8.06
C GLU A 224 15.82 10.70 9.29
N GLN A 225 15.47 11.93 9.69
CA GLN A 225 14.56 12.16 10.82
C GLN A 225 13.16 11.57 10.59
N ARG A 226 12.71 11.52 9.33
CA ARG A 226 11.37 11.05 8.94
C ARG A 226 11.36 9.61 8.43
N GLU A 227 12.51 8.94 8.41
CA GLU A 227 12.59 7.58 7.86
C GLU A 227 11.72 6.61 8.66
N ALA A 228 11.69 6.74 9.98
CA ALA A 228 10.81 5.95 10.84
C ALA A 228 9.33 6.09 10.44
N ASP A 229 8.87 7.31 10.17
CA ASP A 229 7.48 7.54 9.78
C ASP A 229 7.20 7.06 8.36
N PHE A 230 8.05 7.38 7.39
CA PHE A 230 7.88 6.90 6.02
C PHE A 230 7.96 5.37 5.92
N SER A 231 8.72 4.70 6.78
CA SER A 231 8.83 3.23 6.83
C SER A 231 7.53 2.53 7.23
N ARG A 232 6.54 3.27 7.74
CA ARG A 232 5.20 2.76 8.03
C ARG A 232 4.35 2.54 6.77
N ALA A 233 4.80 3.01 5.61
CA ALA A 233 4.15 2.69 4.33
C ALA A 233 4.15 1.18 4.08
N ASP A 234 3.15 0.66 3.36
CA ASP A 234 3.03 -0.78 3.11
C ASP A 234 4.24 -1.31 2.34
N LEU A 235 4.71 -0.53 1.36
CA LEU A 235 5.80 -0.89 0.47
C LEU A 235 6.73 0.29 0.18
N VAL A 236 7.91 -0.02 -0.37
CA VAL A 236 8.93 0.97 -0.72
C VAL A 236 9.45 0.68 -2.12
N ILE A 237 9.66 1.74 -2.90
CA ILE A 237 10.36 1.70 -4.19
C ILE A 237 11.45 2.77 -4.23
N SER A 238 12.59 2.48 -4.87
CA SER A 238 13.66 3.45 -5.09
C SER A 238 13.69 3.87 -6.55
N THR A 239 13.76 5.18 -6.80
CA THR A 239 13.96 5.76 -8.14
C THR A 239 15.41 6.23 -8.36
N SER A 240 16.30 5.96 -7.40
CA SER A 240 17.70 6.37 -7.43
C SER A 240 18.52 5.64 -8.48
N GLY A 241 19.09 6.36 -9.45
CA GLY A 241 19.93 5.77 -10.50
C GLY A 241 19.16 4.89 -11.49
N VAL A 242 17.83 5.02 -11.53
CA VAL A 242 16.93 4.23 -12.37
C VAL A 242 16.19 5.17 -13.32
N SER A 243 16.01 4.77 -14.58
CA SER A 243 15.22 5.54 -15.54
C SER A 243 13.73 5.54 -15.17
N ALA A 244 13.00 6.57 -15.57
CA ALA A 244 11.56 6.66 -15.30
C ALA A 244 10.80 5.40 -15.79
N ASP A 245 11.08 4.93 -17.02
CA ASP A 245 10.44 3.74 -17.59
C ASP A 245 10.68 2.48 -16.75
N ARG A 246 11.90 2.32 -16.23
CA ARG A 246 12.24 1.17 -15.38
C ARG A 246 11.59 1.30 -14.00
N SER A 247 11.57 2.48 -13.40
CA SER A 247 10.84 2.70 -12.15
C SER A 247 9.33 2.48 -12.30
N VAL A 248 8.75 2.82 -13.46
CA VAL A 248 7.34 2.51 -13.78
C VAL A 248 7.13 0.99 -13.88
N ALA A 249 8.00 0.29 -14.60
CA ALA A 249 7.91 -1.17 -14.73
C ALA A 249 8.03 -1.88 -13.36
N GLU A 250 9.00 -1.48 -12.53
CA GLU A 250 9.19 -1.99 -11.17
C GLU A 250 7.97 -1.70 -10.29
N LEU A 251 7.37 -0.51 -10.40
CA LEU A 251 6.15 -0.17 -9.68
C LEU A 251 4.95 -1.01 -10.14
N GLN A 252 4.80 -1.25 -11.44
CA GLN A 252 3.73 -2.09 -11.99
C GLN A 252 3.85 -3.55 -11.52
N GLU A 253 5.07 -4.07 -11.46
CA GLU A 253 5.36 -5.40 -10.92
C GLU A 253 5.02 -5.47 -9.43
N LEU A 254 5.45 -4.48 -8.65
CA LEU A 254 5.17 -4.38 -7.22
C LEU A 254 3.67 -4.35 -6.94
N ILE A 255 2.91 -3.54 -7.68
CA ILE A 255 1.44 -3.44 -7.61
C ILE A 255 0.80 -4.80 -7.91
N SER A 256 1.25 -5.48 -8.97
CA SER A 256 0.70 -6.79 -9.39
C SER A 256 0.99 -7.89 -8.38
N ASN A 257 2.21 -7.96 -7.85
CA ASN A 257 2.65 -8.97 -6.87
C ASN A 257 1.90 -8.88 -5.53
N HIS A 258 1.40 -7.68 -5.19
CA HIS A 258 0.65 -7.43 -3.96
C HIS A 258 -0.87 -7.32 -4.18
N ALA A 259 -1.36 -7.63 -5.40
CA ALA A 259 -2.76 -7.51 -5.78
C ALA A 259 -3.36 -6.13 -5.45
N ILE A 260 -2.55 -5.07 -5.59
CA ILE A 260 -2.99 -3.69 -5.47
C ILE A 260 -3.68 -3.35 -6.81
N MET A 261 -4.92 -2.86 -6.74
CA MET A 261 -5.71 -2.26 -7.83
C MET A 261 -5.98 -3.05 -9.13
#